data_AF-A0A6F8TGL4-F1
#
_entry.id   AF-A0A6F8TGL4-F1
#
_cell.length_a   1.000
_cell.length_b   1.000
_cell.length_c   1.000
_cell.angle_alpha   90.00
_cell.angle_beta   90.00
_cell.angle_gamma   90.00
#
_symmetry.space_group_name_H-M   'P 1'
#
loop_
_entity.id
_entity.type
_entity.pdbx_description
1 polymer ?
#
loop_
_entity_poly.entity_id
_entity_poly.type
_entity_poly.pdbx_seq_one_letter_code
_entity_poly.pdbx_strand_id
1 'polypeptide(L)' 'MDRYSLSRKLIIDELRPFKKGTDGKHLYDRSEVIPILENLNR' A
#
# COMPACT_ATOMS: atom_id res chain seq x y z
N MET A 1 -2.68 7.49 -13.91
CA MET A 1 -2.30 6.78 -12.67
C MET A 1 -2.58 5.32 -12.89
N ASP A 2 -1.53 4.52 -12.92
CA ASP A 2 -1.66 3.07 -13.07
C ASP A 2 -2.39 2.48 -11.87
N ARG A 3 -3.26 1.52 -12.14
CA ARG A 3 -3.99 0.80 -11.10
C ARG A 3 -3.34 -0.57 -10.93
N TYR A 4 -2.97 -0.89 -9.70
CA TYR A 4 -2.59 -2.26 -9.34
C TYR A 4 -3.82 -3.15 -9.40
N SER A 5 -3.73 -4.28 -10.08
CA SER A 5 -4.80 -5.29 -10.17
C SER A 5 -4.82 -6.17 -8.91
N LEU A 6 -4.69 -5.55 -7.74
CA LEU A 6 -4.63 -6.21 -6.44
C LEU A 6 -5.90 -5.91 -5.64
N SER A 7 -6.33 -6.88 -4.82
CA SER A 7 -7.46 -6.64 -3.92
C SER A 7 -7.10 -5.60 -2.86
N ARG A 8 -8.07 -4.77 -2.46
CA ARG A 8 -7.85 -3.77 -1.40
C ARG A 8 -7.43 -4.40 -0.08
N LYS A 9 -7.95 -5.60 0.23
CA LYS A 9 -7.59 -6.35 1.43
C LYS A 9 -6.11 -6.71 1.43
N LEU A 10 -5.61 -7.27 0.33
CA LEU A 10 -4.19 -7.58 0.16
C LEU A 10 -3.32 -6.33 0.32
N ILE A 11 -3.67 -5.24 -0.37
CA ILE A 11 -2.95 -3.97 -0.26
C ILE A 11 -2.90 -3.47 1.19
N ILE A 12 -4.02 -3.51 1.92
CA ILE A 12 -4.08 -3.03 3.31
C ILE A 12 -3.29 -3.93 4.24
N ASP A 13 -3.38 -5.26 4.07
CA ASP A 13 -2.68 -6.22 4.92
C ASP A 13 -1.15 -6.11 4.72
N GLU A 14 -0.68 -6.00 3.47
CA GLU A 14 0.75 -5.82 3.13
C GLU A 14 1.30 -4.46 3.55
N LEU A 15 0.54 -3.37 3.35
CA LEU A 15 1.01 -2.03 3.68
C LEU A 15 0.82 -1.66 5.15
N ARG A 16 0.09 -2.45 5.96
CA ARG A 16 -0.18 -2.15 7.37
C ARG A 16 1.07 -1.75 8.18
N PRO A 17 2.24 -2.42 8.04
CA PRO A 17 3.45 -2.05 8.78
C PRO A 17 3.99 -0.65 8.42
N PHE A 18 3.70 -0.16 7.21
CA PHE A 18 4.17 1.13 6.68
C PHE A 18 3.16 2.27 6.89
N LYS A 19 2.06 2.01 7.62
CA LYS A 19 1.01 2.99 7.89
C LYS A 19 1.54 4.08 8.80
N LYS A 20 1.62 5.31 8.28
CA LYS A 20 2.06 6.51 9.02
C LYS A 20 0.90 7.34 9.60
N GLY A 21 -0.34 7.02 9.24
CA GLY A 21 -1.50 7.78 9.72
C GLY A 21 -1.94 7.39 11.13
N THR A 22 -2.26 8.38 11.96
CA THR A 22 -2.98 8.24 13.23
C THR A 22 -4.50 8.22 12.99
N ASP A 23 -5.29 7.82 14.01
CA ASP A 23 -6.76 7.86 14.01
C ASP A 23 -7.44 7.27 12.77
N GLY A 24 -7.15 6.00 12.46
CA GLY A 24 -7.81 5.28 11.37
C GLY A 24 -7.45 5.73 9.96
N LYS A 25 -6.61 6.77 9.78
CA LYS A 25 -6.18 7.22 8.46
C LYS A 25 -5.14 6.29 7.84
N HIS A 26 -5.39 5.86 6.62
CA HIS A 26 -4.44 5.09 5.80
C HIS A 26 -3.50 6.05 5.05
N LEU A 27 -2.53 6.60 5.77
CA LEU A 27 -1.48 7.44 5.19
C LEU A 27 -0.21 6.62 5.00
N TYR A 28 0.40 6.76 3.83
CA TYR A 28 1.60 6.03 3.41
C TYR A 28 2.54 6.99 2.68
N ASP A 29 3.85 6.77 2.83
CA ASP A 29 4.83 7.42 1.97
C ASP A 29 4.85 6.71 0.61
N ARG A 30 4.67 7.47 -0.47
CA ARG A 30 4.64 6.92 -1.83
C ARG A 30 5.95 6.21 -2.16
N SER A 31 7.09 6.76 -1.77
CA SER A 31 8.41 6.20 -2.10
C SER A 31 8.67 4.87 -1.41
N GLU A 32 8.05 4.65 -0.24
CA GLU A 32 8.16 3.38 0.50
C GLU A 32 7.21 2.30 -0.05
N VAL A 33 5.99 2.67 -0.44
CA VAL A 33 4.96 1.66 -0.78
C VAL A 33 4.90 1.29 -2.26
N ILE A 34 5.34 2.16 -3.19
CA ILE A 34 5.31 1.84 -4.63
C ILE A 34 6.14 0.58 -4.97
N PRO A 35 7.39 0.41 -4.49
CA PRO A 35 8.17 -0.79 -4.80
C PRO A 35 7.52 -2.09 -4.29
N ILE A 36 6.80 -2.01 -3.17
CA ILE A 36 6.08 -3.16 -2.60
C ILE A 36 4.91 -3.54 -3.51
N LEU A 37 4.11 -2.55 -3.91
CA LEU A 37 2.97 -2.77 -4.79
C LEU A 37 3.39 -3.25 -6.18
N GLU A 38 4.51 -2.76 -6.71
CA GLU A 38 5.10 -3.25 -7.96
C GLU A 38 5.54 -4.71 -7.85
N ASN A 39 6.18 -5.11 -6.76
CA ASN A 39 6.56 -6.50 -6.53
C ASN A 39 5.35 -7.43 -6.39
N LEU A 40 4.26 -6.97 -5.76
CA LEU A 40 3.02 -7.75 -5.58
C LEU A 40 2.21 -7.90 -6.88
N ASN A 41 2.37 -6.99 -7.84
CA ASN A 41 1.64 -6.95 -9.11
C ASN A 41 2.44 -7.54 -10.28
N ARG A 42 3.50 -8.30 -9.99
CA ARG A 42 4.23 -9.14 -10.95
C ARG A 42 3.50 -10.46 -11.16
#